data_AF-A0A954IHU5-F1
#
_entry.id   AF-A0A954IHU5-F1
#
_cell.length_a   1.000
_cell.length_b   1.000
_cell.length_c   1.000
_cell.angle_alpha   90.00
_cell.angle_beta   90.00
_cell.angle_gamma   90.00
#
_symmetry.space_group_name_H-M   'P 1'
#
loop_
_entity.id
_entity.type
_entity.pdbx_description
1 polymer ?
#
loop_
_entity_poly.entity_id
_entity_poly.type
_entity_poly.pdbx_seq_one_letter_code
_entity_poly.pdbx_strand_id
1 'polypeptide(L)'
;MLTFITHFHAAVCHLVRQSLTAVLIILLPVTSVRGDEGTGHTWKVQPELLQPFWLGNTVYGESVLFVREEDSSVSAPLLYPPSRIVRVSSSDGATVYEEGRDYRFETTDRADGVVGGRLTLTADSRIPSFAPGDLRREPGTQKYRLTHRDGNGEILFGAQLEYHTMQTVVTYEHKTVPPWFPAPRFDETALPRSIGRLRRKDALSVVVLGDSISTGCNASGWADGAPFQPAYPELLQLMLQRYAGSDVSLTNLSVGGMSTPWGITMVDKVAAATPDLVVIAFGMNDASGRPADEFQANTQAMIDGIRSQCPDVEFILVAGMLGNRDWTVLKQELFPQFRDALNRLRQPGIAVADLTSVWTAFLERKRDFDLTGNGVNHPNDFGHRVYAQVLATLLLHPDSGYGTVAETEQAGRTDEQPAVLLIGDSIRLSYTEGVRSHLAGRFRVISPGANGGDSSNVRRNIAAWIADEKPQIILLNSGIHDTKFFPDRNQFQVTPEEYVDNWKGILSFLKQHCTARLIFVTSTPIIDDRAAAARADRDYRLSNAAIGQYNQLATKFAADSDITVLDLNAALRNSDVPLEMLIAADGVHLTDSGKSIAARTIAERLLGQEAR
;
A
#
# COMPACT_ATOMS: atom_id res chain seq x y z
N MET A 1 25.49 -64.93 18.04
CA MET A 1 25.04 -64.27 16.78
C MET A 1 23.80 -65.04 16.31
N LEU A 2 22.66 -64.38 16.11
CA LEU A 2 21.31 -64.98 15.94
C LEU A 2 20.61 -65.53 17.21
N THR A 3 20.62 -64.80 18.33
CA THR A 3 19.51 -64.90 19.35
C THR A 3 19.47 -63.71 20.32
N PHE A 4 19.78 -62.51 19.83
CA PHE A 4 19.68 -61.26 20.63
C PHE A 4 18.96 -60.11 19.89
N ILE A 5 18.32 -60.41 18.75
CA ILE A 5 17.66 -59.40 17.90
C ILE A 5 16.12 -59.42 18.05
N THR A 6 15.54 -60.37 18.78
CA THR A 6 14.07 -60.52 18.86
C THR A 6 13.42 -59.93 20.11
N HIS A 7 14.19 -59.44 21.09
CA HIS A 7 13.61 -58.88 22.34
C HIS A 7 13.73 -57.35 22.50
N PHE A 8 14.34 -56.64 21.54
CA PHE A 8 14.37 -55.16 21.55
C PHE A 8 13.30 -54.52 20.64
N HIS A 9 12.64 -55.32 19.79
CA HIS A 9 11.57 -54.85 18.89
C HIS A 9 10.16 -54.88 19.52
N ALA A 10 9.96 -55.57 20.65
CA ALA A 10 8.64 -55.74 21.25
C ALA A 10 8.27 -54.65 22.30
N ALA A 11 9.25 -53.95 22.88
CA ALA A 11 9.00 -52.90 23.87
C ALA A 11 8.74 -51.51 23.24
N VAL A 12 9.21 -51.27 22.00
CA VAL A 12 8.98 -50.01 21.28
C VAL A 12 7.59 -49.95 20.65
N CYS A 13 6.97 -51.10 20.35
CA CYS A 13 5.63 -51.14 19.76
C CYS A 13 4.47 -50.95 20.76
N HIS A 14 4.71 -51.05 22.08
CA HIS A 14 3.63 -50.94 23.06
C HIS A 14 3.46 -49.53 23.67
N LEU A 15 4.49 -48.68 23.62
CA LEU A 15 4.41 -47.28 24.10
C LEU A 15 3.82 -46.31 23.04
N VAL A 16 3.77 -46.71 21.77
CA VAL A 16 3.23 -45.89 20.66
C VAL A 16 1.70 -46.01 20.53
N ARG A 17 1.05 -46.90 21.31
CA ARG A 17 -0.37 -47.24 21.13
C ARG A 17 -1.37 -46.57 22.08
N GLN A 18 -0.95 -45.64 22.93
CA GLN A 18 -1.86 -44.97 23.89
C GLN A 18 -1.94 -43.43 23.80
N SER A 19 -1.33 -42.78 22.80
CA SER A 19 -1.45 -41.32 22.64
C SER A 19 -1.58 -40.90 21.18
N LEU A 20 -2.51 -41.50 20.43
CA LEU A 20 -2.80 -41.11 19.06
C LEU A 20 -4.31 -41.09 18.83
N THR A 21 -4.96 -40.02 19.31
CA THR A 21 -6.14 -39.47 18.65
C THR A 21 -5.67 -38.37 17.70
N ALA A 22 -4.79 -38.72 16.76
CA ALA A 22 -4.45 -37.85 15.64
C ALA A 22 -5.65 -37.86 14.69
N VAL A 23 -6.27 -36.70 14.51
CA VAL A 23 -7.19 -36.48 13.39
C VAL A 23 -6.35 -36.63 12.12
N LEU A 24 -6.51 -37.78 11.46
CA LEU A 24 -5.92 -38.07 10.17
C LEU A 24 -6.55 -37.14 9.14
N ILE A 25 -5.91 -36.00 8.87
CA ILE A 25 -6.24 -35.17 7.71
C ILE A 25 -5.74 -35.95 6.49
N ILE A 26 -6.66 -36.60 5.79
CA ILE A 26 -6.36 -37.36 4.58
C ILE A 26 -5.82 -36.39 3.53
N LEU A 27 -4.54 -36.60 3.19
CA LEU A 27 -3.84 -36.04 2.04
C LEU A 27 -4.65 -36.28 0.77
N LEU A 28 -4.93 -35.22 0.02
CA LEU A 28 -5.22 -35.33 -1.40
C LEU A 28 -3.99 -34.87 -2.18
N PRO A 29 -3.61 -35.59 -3.25
CA PRO A 29 -2.58 -35.13 -4.16
C PRO A 29 -3.17 -33.96 -4.95
N VAL A 30 -2.67 -32.74 -4.71
CA VAL A 30 -2.80 -31.67 -5.70
C VAL A 30 -1.83 -32.04 -6.80
N THR A 31 -2.37 -32.60 -7.88
CA THR A 31 -1.62 -32.77 -9.12
C THR A 31 -1.08 -31.41 -9.52
N SER A 32 0.24 -31.34 -9.73
CA SER A 32 0.91 -30.18 -10.30
C SER A 32 0.32 -29.92 -11.69
N VAL A 33 -0.68 -29.05 -11.76
CA VAL A 33 -1.07 -28.43 -13.00
C VAL A 33 0.06 -27.47 -13.33
N ARG A 34 0.88 -27.84 -14.33
CA ARG A 34 1.65 -26.87 -15.10
C ARG A 34 0.70 -25.74 -15.45
N GLY A 35 1.10 -24.50 -15.17
CA GLY A 35 0.33 -23.31 -15.50
C GLY A 35 -0.23 -23.43 -16.91
N ASP A 36 -1.54 -23.57 -16.98
CA ASP A 36 -2.31 -23.39 -18.19
C ASP A 36 -3.44 -22.43 -17.84
N GLU A 37 -3.66 -21.51 -18.76
CA GLU A 37 -4.33 -20.23 -18.60
C GLU A 37 -5.74 -20.35 -17.95
N GLY A 38 -5.84 -19.93 -16.68
CA GLY A 38 -7.11 -19.74 -15.98
C GLY A 38 -7.69 -18.34 -16.27
N THR A 39 -8.65 -18.28 -17.18
CA THR A 39 -9.72 -17.28 -17.32
C THR A 39 -9.50 -15.88 -16.71
N GLY A 40 -8.81 -15.01 -17.45
CA GLY A 40 -9.28 -13.65 -17.78
C GLY A 40 -9.52 -12.59 -16.68
N HIS A 41 -9.20 -12.82 -15.41
CA HIS A 41 -9.37 -11.82 -14.35
C HIS A 41 -8.08 -11.61 -13.55
N THR A 42 -7.35 -10.54 -13.89
CA THR A 42 -6.14 -10.13 -13.19
C THR A 42 -6.45 -9.07 -12.15
N TRP A 43 -5.97 -9.24 -10.92
CA TRP A 43 -5.98 -8.17 -9.92
C TRP A 43 -5.33 -6.92 -10.50
N LYS A 44 -6.05 -5.80 -10.47
CA LYS A 44 -5.46 -4.50 -10.79
C LYS A 44 -4.66 -4.06 -9.58
N VAL A 45 -3.34 -4.10 -9.70
CA VAL A 45 -2.42 -3.68 -8.64
C VAL A 45 -2.79 -2.27 -8.19
N GLN A 46 -3.07 -2.13 -6.89
CA GLN A 46 -3.30 -0.86 -6.22
C GLN A 46 -2.07 -0.59 -5.32
N PRO A 47 -1.13 0.29 -5.74
CA PRO A 47 0.11 0.53 -5.02
C PRO A 47 -0.07 0.89 -3.54
N GLU A 48 -1.15 1.61 -3.21
CA GLU A 48 -1.54 2.01 -1.87
C GLU A 48 -1.81 0.81 -0.94
N LEU A 49 -2.37 -0.28 -1.47
CA LEU A 49 -2.60 -1.52 -0.72
C LEU A 49 -1.29 -2.23 -0.36
N LEU A 50 -0.22 -1.97 -1.11
CA LEU A 50 1.09 -2.56 -0.87
C LEU A 50 1.93 -1.78 0.15
N GLN A 51 1.47 -0.62 0.63
CA GLN A 51 2.22 0.16 1.61
C GLN A 51 1.98 -0.37 3.03
N PRO A 52 2.99 -0.36 3.93
CA PRO A 52 2.83 -0.75 5.32
C PRO A 52 1.72 0.05 6.01
N PHE A 53 0.66 -0.60 6.46
CA PHE A 53 -0.49 0.10 7.04
C PHE A 53 -0.17 0.84 8.36
N TRP A 54 0.96 0.50 8.99
CA TRP A 54 1.45 1.16 10.20
C TRP A 54 2.33 2.39 9.92
N LEU A 55 2.56 2.71 8.65
CA LEU A 55 3.27 3.93 8.25
C LEU A 55 2.27 4.89 7.59
N GLY A 56 2.41 6.18 7.90
CA GLY A 56 1.50 7.21 7.42
C GLY A 56 0.24 7.38 8.27
N ASN A 57 -0.76 7.99 7.67
CA ASN A 57 -2.01 8.39 8.31
C ASN A 57 -3.23 7.67 7.74
N THR A 58 -3.06 6.67 6.86
CA THR A 58 -4.17 6.01 6.16
C THR A 58 -4.04 4.50 6.23
N VAL A 59 -5.11 3.83 6.66
CA VAL A 59 -5.23 2.38 6.57
C VAL A 59 -6.05 2.04 5.34
N TYR A 60 -5.48 1.24 4.44
CA TYR A 60 -6.12 0.84 3.20
C TYR A 60 -6.77 -0.54 3.28
N GLY A 61 -8.09 -0.53 3.09
CA GLY A 61 -8.89 -1.73 2.92
C GLY A 61 -8.86 -2.69 4.11
N GLU A 62 -8.89 -2.17 5.34
CA GLU A 62 -9.04 -2.98 6.55
C GLU A 62 -10.37 -3.77 6.51
N SER A 63 -10.30 -5.07 6.79
CA SER A 63 -11.51 -5.89 6.87
C SER A 63 -12.20 -5.77 8.24
N VAL A 64 -13.52 -5.74 8.20
CA VAL A 64 -14.41 -5.78 9.37
C VAL A 64 -15.63 -6.66 9.09
N LEU A 65 -16.19 -7.29 10.12
CA LEU A 65 -17.45 -8.03 10.03
C LEU A 65 -18.45 -7.46 11.05
N PHE A 66 -19.64 -7.10 10.59
CA PHE A 66 -20.65 -6.47 11.45
C PHE A 66 -21.47 -7.53 12.19
N VAL A 67 -21.31 -7.57 13.52
CA VAL A 67 -22.04 -8.49 14.41
C VAL A 67 -22.91 -7.69 15.38
N ARG A 68 -24.09 -8.22 15.68
CA ARG A 68 -24.99 -7.65 16.68
C ARG A 68 -24.42 -7.82 18.09
N GLU A 69 -24.30 -6.70 18.80
CA GLU A 69 -23.87 -6.60 20.19
C GLU A 69 -25.04 -6.84 21.16
N GLU A 70 -24.76 -6.96 22.46
CA GLU A 70 -25.78 -7.19 23.51
C GLU A 70 -26.81 -6.04 23.61
N ASP A 71 -26.38 -4.80 23.37
CA ASP A 71 -27.24 -3.61 23.33
C ASP A 71 -28.08 -3.51 22.04
N SER A 72 -28.06 -4.56 21.22
CA SER A 72 -28.69 -4.65 19.89
C SER A 72 -28.10 -3.75 18.81
N SER A 73 -27.08 -2.94 19.12
CA SER A 73 -26.31 -2.23 18.10
C SER A 73 -25.55 -3.23 17.23
N VAL A 74 -25.27 -2.85 15.98
CA VAL A 74 -24.45 -3.67 15.09
C VAL A 74 -23.20 -2.87 14.78
N SER A 75 -22.04 -3.39 15.20
CA SER A 75 -20.80 -2.62 15.11
C SER A 75 -19.59 -3.48 14.76
N ALA A 76 -18.55 -2.81 14.29
CA ALA A 76 -17.26 -3.44 14.04
C ALA A 76 -16.09 -2.50 14.39
N PRO A 77 -15.05 -3.01 15.07
CA PRO A 77 -13.92 -2.21 15.50
C PRO A 77 -12.91 -2.00 14.36
N LEU A 78 -12.25 -0.85 14.38
CA LEU A 78 -11.09 -0.52 13.54
C LEU A 78 -9.78 -0.60 14.35
N LEU A 79 -8.66 -0.82 13.66
CA LEU A 79 -7.33 -0.82 14.28
C LEU A 79 -6.98 0.53 14.91
N TYR A 80 -7.28 1.63 14.19
CA TYR A 80 -6.97 2.99 14.60
C TYR A 80 -8.26 3.82 14.79
N PRO A 81 -8.21 4.88 15.62
CA PRO A 81 -9.31 5.84 15.70
C PRO A 81 -9.39 6.65 14.40
N PRO A 82 -10.48 6.52 13.62
CA PRO A 82 -10.60 7.23 12.35
C PRO A 82 -10.81 8.73 12.59
N SER A 83 -10.07 9.57 11.86
CA SER A 83 -10.37 11.00 11.69
C SER A 83 -11.29 11.27 10.50
N ARG A 84 -11.26 10.40 9.50
CA ARG A 84 -12.10 10.46 8.29
C ARG A 84 -12.22 9.07 7.70
N ILE A 85 -13.43 8.68 7.29
CA ILE A 85 -13.62 7.48 6.48
C ILE A 85 -13.49 7.88 5.01
N VAL A 86 -12.54 7.25 4.30
CA VAL A 86 -12.29 7.51 2.88
C VAL A 86 -13.24 6.67 2.02
N ARG A 87 -13.42 5.39 2.38
CA ARG A 87 -14.28 4.46 1.64
C ARG A 87 -14.72 3.29 2.51
N VAL A 88 -15.96 2.86 2.34
CA VAL A 88 -16.48 1.58 2.86
C VAL A 88 -17.13 0.84 1.69
N SER A 89 -16.76 -0.42 1.48
CA SER A 89 -17.33 -1.23 0.39
C SER A 89 -17.43 -2.71 0.76
N SER A 90 -18.24 -3.48 0.01
CA SER A 90 -18.17 -4.94 0.04
C SER A 90 -16.75 -5.41 -0.31
N SER A 91 -16.35 -6.60 0.16
CA SER A 91 -14.98 -7.08 -0.05
C SER A 91 -14.58 -7.24 -1.51
N ASP A 92 -15.55 -7.52 -2.39
CA ASP A 92 -15.37 -7.56 -3.85
C ASP A 92 -15.32 -6.18 -4.51
N GLY A 93 -15.61 -5.11 -3.76
CA GLY A 93 -15.68 -3.73 -4.24
C GLY A 93 -16.94 -3.37 -5.04
N ALA A 94 -17.89 -4.30 -5.21
CA ALA A 94 -19.08 -4.12 -6.05
C ALA A 94 -20.08 -3.10 -5.47
N THR A 95 -20.18 -3.03 -4.14
CA THR A 95 -21.08 -2.09 -3.45
C THR A 95 -20.27 -1.12 -2.60
N VAL A 96 -20.52 0.18 -2.77
CA VAL A 96 -19.98 1.24 -1.91
C VAL A 96 -21.07 1.69 -0.95
N TYR A 97 -20.70 1.80 0.32
CA TYR A 97 -21.60 2.18 1.40
C TYR A 97 -21.37 3.65 1.79
N GLU A 98 -22.44 4.33 2.18
CA GLU A 98 -22.50 5.77 2.42
C GLU A 98 -22.54 6.07 3.93
N GLU A 99 -21.72 7.00 4.38
CA GLU A 99 -21.79 7.52 5.75
C GLU A 99 -23.16 8.20 6.00
N GLY A 100 -23.71 8.03 7.19
CA GLY A 100 -25.01 8.59 7.60
C GLY A 100 -26.21 7.75 7.15
N ARG A 101 -26.10 7.06 6.00
CA ARG A 101 -27.09 6.08 5.52
C ARG A 101 -26.77 4.67 5.98
N ASP A 102 -25.58 4.15 5.68
CA ASP A 102 -25.24 2.76 5.97
C ASP A 102 -24.50 2.60 7.30
N TYR A 103 -23.65 3.56 7.64
CA TYR A 103 -22.87 3.52 8.87
C TYR A 103 -22.64 4.91 9.45
N ARG A 104 -22.22 4.93 10.71
CA ARG A 104 -21.56 6.08 11.37
C ARG A 104 -20.26 5.57 11.97
N PHE A 105 -19.28 6.46 12.12
CA PHE A 105 -18.04 6.12 12.80
C PHE A 105 -17.86 6.95 14.06
N GLU A 106 -17.18 6.37 15.04
CA GLU A 106 -16.86 7.03 16.30
C GLU A 106 -15.50 6.57 16.83
N THR A 107 -14.93 7.39 17.70
CA THR A 107 -13.77 7.02 18.50
C THR A 107 -14.23 6.44 19.83
N THR A 108 -13.61 5.36 20.27
CA THR A 108 -13.96 4.67 21.52
C THR A 108 -12.81 4.75 22.52
N ASP A 109 -13.11 5.15 23.75
CA ASP A 109 -12.13 5.04 24.84
C ASP A 109 -11.98 3.56 25.22
N ARG A 110 -10.75 3.05 25.23
CA ARG A 110 -10.45 1.69 25.69
C ARG A 110 -9.91 1.68 27.11
N ALA A 111 -10.08 0.52 27.76
CA ALA A 111 -9.64 0.29 29.13
C ALA A 111 -8.11 0.38 29.32
N ASP A 112 -7.33 0.21 28.24
CA ASP A 112 -5.87 0.40 28.22
C ASP A 112 -5.43 1.87 28.04
N GLY A 113 -6.39 2.80 27.96
CA GLY A 113 -6.15 4.23 27.74
C GLY A 113 -5.88 4.60 26.28
N VAL A 114 -5.99 3.66 25.33
CA VAL A 114 -5.78 3.91 23.90
C VAL A 114 -7.13 4.16 23.22
N VAL A 115 -7.27 5.28 22.50
CA VAL A 115 -8.48 5.55 21.73
C VAL A 115 -8.55 4.62 20.51
N GLY A 116 -9.62 3.84 20.40
CA GLY A 116 -9.94 2.97 19.27
C GLY A 116 -10.93 3.61 18.29
N GLY A 117 -11.23 2.89 17.20
CA GLY A 117 -12.25 3.29 16.23
C GLY A 117 -13.35 2.25 16.11
N ARG A 118 -14.56 2.67 15.78
CA ARG A 118 -15.71 1.79 15.55
C ARG A 118 -16.59 2.31 14.43
N LEU A 119 -17.10 1.42 13.59
CA LEU A 119 -18.24 1.69 12.71
C LEU A 119 -19.49 1.05 13.32
N THR A 120 -20.60 1.77 13.30
CA THR A 120 -21.92 1.31 13.75
C THR A 120 -22.91 1.44 12.61
N LEU A 121 -23.67 0.38 12.31
CA LEU A 121 -24.67 0.41 11.25
C LEU A 121 -25.89 1.24 11.65
N THR A 122 -26.50 1.91 10.67
CA THR A 122 -27.81 2.54 10.87
C THR A 122 -28.94 1.53 10.65
N ALA A 123 -30.18 1.92 10.97
CA ALA A 123 -31.36 1.11 10.71
C ALA A 123 -31.60 0.80 9.21
N ASP A 124 -31.17 1.71 8.31
CA ASP A 124 -31.39 1.60 6.87
C ASP A 124 -30.14 1.07 6.13
N SER A 125 -29.22 0.45 6.87
CA SER A 125 -27.95 0.01 6.32
C SER A 125 -28.11 -1.13 5.32
N ARG A 126 -27.38 -1.02 4.21
CA ARG A 126 -27.22 -2.08 3.21
C ARG A 126 -26.07 -3.04 3.56
N ILE A 127 -25.26 -2.72 4.57
CA ILE A 127 -24.12 -3.56 4.96
C ILE A 127 -24.65 -4.85 5.59
N PRO A 128 -24.18 -6.04 5.16
CA PRO A 128 -24.56 -7.30 5.80
C PRO A 128 -24.22 -7.30 7.29
N SER A 129 -25.16 -7.73 8.11
CA SER A 129 -24.98 -7.87 9.56
C SER A 129 -25.41 -9.24 10.03
N PHE A 130 -24.72 -9.76 11.04
CA PHE A 130 -24.91 -11.12 11.53
C PHE A 130 -25.17 -11.13 13.04
N ALA A 131 -25.94 -12.10 13.52
CA ALA A 131 -26.01 -12.43 14.94
C ALA A 131 -24.80 -13.31 15.33
N PRO A 132 -24.38 -13.31 16.61
CA PRO A 132 -23.32 -14.22 17.07
C PRO A 132 -23.57 -15.70 16.73
N GLY A 133 -24.84 -16.13 16.71
CA GLY A 133 -25.24 -17.49 16.32
C GLY A 133 -25.02 -17.82 14.84
N ASP A 134 -24.98 -16.82 13.94
CA ASP A 134 -24.71 -17.04 12.52
C ASP A 134 -23.26 -17.48 12.27
N LEU A 135 -22.36 -17.11 13.18
CA LEU A 135 -20.94 -17.50 13.20
C LEU A 135 -20.72 -18.88 13.83
N ARG A 136 -21.81 -19.64 14.05
CA ARG A 136 -21.79 -21.00 14.57
C ARG A 136 -22.39 -21.99 13.59
N ARG A 137 -22.06 -23.26 13.79
CA ARG A 137 -22.69 -24.41 13.14
C ARG A 137 -22.97 -25.51 14.14
N GLU A 138 -23.98 -26.31 13.84
CA GLU A 138 -24.30 -27.48 14.65
C GLU A 138 -23.15 -28.51 14.59
N PRO A 139 -22.83 -29.20 15.70
CA PRO A 139 -21.76 -30.20 15.71
C PRO A 139 -21.91 -31.25 14.61
N GLY A 140 -20.82 -31.54 13.89
CA GLY A 140 -20.79 -32.56 12.84
C GLY A 140 -21.49 -32.18 11.54
N THR A 141 -21.92 -30.93 11.36
CA THR A 141 -22.51 -30.45 10.10
C THR A 141 -21.50 -29.91 9.10
N GLN A 142 -20.24 -29.74 9.52
CA GLN A 142 -19.15 -29.25 8.68
C GLN A 142 -18.13 -30.36 8.39
N LYS A 143 -17.35 -30.16 7.32
CA LYS A 143 -16.29 -31.09 6.90
C LYS A 143 -15.26 -31.35 8.01
N TYR A 144 -14.93 -30.33 8.78
CA TYR A 144 -13.96 -30.39 9.87
C TYR A 144 -14.68 -30.21 11.20
N ARG A 145 -14.26 -30.95 12.22
CA ARG A 145 -14.75 -30.78 13.58
C ARG A 145 -14.11 -29.55 14.21
N LEU A 146 -14.83 -28.44 14.21
CA LEU A 146 -14.35 -27.13 14.67
C LEU A 146 -14.99 -26.75 16.00
N THR A 147 -14.98 -27.69 16.95
CA THR A 147 -15.61 -27.54 18.26
C THR A 147 -15.15 -26.26 18.93
N HIS A 148 -16.13 -25.41 19.24
CA HIS A 148 -15.92 -24.16 19.94
C HIS A 148 -15.64 -24.43 21.44
N ARG A 149 -14.80 -23.61 22.05
CA ARG A 149 -14.27 -23.82 23.41
C ARG A 149 -15.31 -23.70 24.51
N ASP A 150 -16.39 -22.96 24.27
CA ASP A 150 -17.56 -22.87 25.15
C ASP A 150 -18.48 -24.12 25.10
N GLY A 151 -18.23 -25.07 24.19
CA GLY A 151 -19.03 -26.27 24.00
C GLY A 151 -20.35 -26.06 23.24
N ASN A 152 -20.67 -24.82 22.83
CA ASN A 152 -21.92 -24.49 22.15
C ASN A 152 -21.73 -24.51 20.62
N GLY A 153 -21.70 -25.71 20.06
CA GLY A 153 -21.57 -25.92 18.62
C GLY A 153 -20.14 -25.83 18.09
N GLU A 154 -20.03 -25.52 16.80
CA GLU A 154 -18.77 -25.37 16.07
C GLU A 154 -18.61 -23.95 15.54
N ILE A 155 -17.37 -23.54 15.33
CA ILE A 155 -17.03 -22.29 14.63
C ILE A 155 -17.51 -22.41 13.17
N LEU A 156 -18.17 -21.37 12.65
CA LEU A 156 -18.46 -21.28 11.22
C LEU A 156 -17.16 -21.30 10.40
N PHE A 157 -17.06 -22.27 9.50
CA PHE A 157 -15.97 -22.41 8.55
C PHE A 157 -16.40 -21.98 7.14
N GLY A 158 -15.73 -20.95 6.61
CA GLY A 158 -15.81 -20.59 5.20
C GLY A 158 -14.64 -21.19 4.43
N ALA A 159 -14.91 -22.17 3.57
CA ALA A 159 -13.84 -22.87 2.85
C ALA A 159 -13.13 -21.96 1.83
N GLN A 160 -13.84 -20.96 1.29
CA GLN A 160 -13.37 -20.07 0.24
C GLN A 160 -13.82 -18.62 0.51
N LEU A 161 -14.88 -18.16 -0.18
CA LEU A 161 -15.31 -16.76 -0.18
C LEU A 161 -16.43 -16.46 0.81
N GLU A 162 -16.85 -17.41 1.65
CA GLU A 162 -17.99 -17.19 2.55
C GLU A 162 -17.74 -16.02 3.50
N TYR A 163 -16.63 -16.03 4.26
CA TYR A 163 -16.27 -14.87 5.09
C TYR A 163 -15.96 -13.62 4.27
N HIS A 164 -15.40 -13.78 3.06
CA HIS A 164 -15.14 -12.66 2.16
C HIS A 164 -16.45 -11.90 1.83
N THR A 165 -17.55 -12.62 1.58
CA THR A 165 -18.87 -12.01 1.34
C THR A 165 -19.53 -11.45 2.59
N MET A 166 -19.18 -11.96 3.77
CA MET A 166 -19.68 -11.46 5.07
C MET A 166 -18.93 -10.21 5.53
N GLN A 167 -17.67 -10.05 5.09
CA GLN A 167 -16.80 -8.96 5.47
C GLN A 167 -17.05 -7.71 4.62
N THR A 168 -16.68 -6.58 5.21
CA THR A 168 -16.69 -5.25 4.61
C THR A 168 -15.28 -4.68 4.69
N VAL A 169 -14.88 -3.93 3.67
CA VAL A 169 -13.54 -3.35 3.53
C VAL A 169 -13.62 -1.85 3.76
N VAL A 170 -12.75 -1.34 4.63
CA VAL A 170 -12.75 0.06 5.10
C VAL A 170 -11.39 0.70 4.82
N THR A 171 -11.38 1.82 4.11
CA THR A 171 -10.22 2.71 3.99
C THR A 171 -10.49 3.99 4.78
N TYR A 172 -9.57 4.38 5.64
CA TYR A 172 -9.77 5.51 6.53
C TYR A 172 -8.45 6.17 6.95
N GLU A 173 -8.55 7.46 7.28
CA GLU A 173 -7.45 8.25 7.82
C GLU A 173 -7.47 8.25 9.35
N HIS A 174 -6.30 8.37 9.97
CA HIS A 174 -6.09 8.53 11.40
C HIS A 174 -4.97 9.53 11.69
N LYS A 175 -5.07 10.28 12.80
CA LYS A 175 -4.13 11.37 13.13
C LYS A 175 -2.81 10.93 13.73
N THR A 176 -2.79 9.75 14.35
CA THR A 176 -1.64 9.25 15.11
C THR A 176 -1.44 7.79 14.79
N VAL A 177 -0.20 7.37 14.52
CA VAL A 177 0.21 5.96 14.66
C VAL A 177 0.53 5.77 16.15
N PRO A 178 -0.32 5.12 16.95
CA PRO A 178 -0.05 5.01 18.36
C PRO A 178 1.03 3.93 18.59
N PRO A 179 1.77 4.02 19.71
CA PRO A 179 2.94 3.17 19.97
C PRO A 179 2.63 1.69 20.23
N TRP A 180 1.36 1.28 20.12
CA TRP A 180 0.92 -0.09 20.41
C TRP A 180 1.34 -1.09 19.33
N PHE A 181 1.57 -0.65 18.09
CA PHE A 181 1.83 -1.58 17.01
C PHE A 181 3.29 -2.06 17.03
N PRO A 182 3.56 -3.38 17.10
CA PRO A 182 4.91 -3.94 17.08
C PRO A 182 5.46 -3.94 15.65
N ALA A 183 5.75 -2.73 15.13
CA ALA A 183 6.21 -2.55 13.76
C ALA A 183 7.51 -3.33 13.48
N PRO A 184 7.59 -4.11 12.38
CA PRO A 184 8.85 -4.69 11.95
C PRO A 184 9.83 -3.57 11.59
N ARG A 185 11.12 -3.86 11.76
CA ARG A 185 12.19 -2.90 11.47
C ARG A 185 13.14 -3.49 10.44
N PHE A 186 13.50 -2.67 9.46
CA PHE A 186 14.57 -2.99 8.53
C PHE A 186 15.91 -3.01 9.29
N ASP A 187 16.72 -4.04 9.03
CA ASP A 187 18.07 -4.21 9.55
C ASP A 187 18.95 -4.71 8.41
N GLU A 188 19.86 -3.85 7.93
CA GLU A 188 20.72 -4.18 6.79
C GLU A 188 21.69 -5.32 7.06
N THR A 189 21.91 -5.67 8.33
CA THR A 189 22.82 -6.75 8.74
C THR A 189 22.12 -8.10 8.85
N ALA A 190 20.79 -8.14 8.83
CA ALA A 190 20.01 -9.36 9.02
C ALA A 190 20.06 -10.29 7.79
N LEU A 191 19.95 -9.73 6.58
CA LEU A 191 19.92 -10.47 5.31
C LEU A 191 20.87 -9.83 4.28
N PRO A 192 22.18 -9.75 4.57
CA PRO A 192 23.13 -8.95 3.80
C PRO A 192 23.22 -9.34 2.31
N ARG A 193 23.02 -10.62 1.96
CA ARG A 193 23.11 -11.07 0.56
C ARG A 193 21.86 -10.72 -0.22
N SER A 194 20.68 -11.00 0.32
CA SER A 194 19.39 -10.71 -0.30
C SER A 194 19.18 -9.21 -0.43
N ILE A 195 19.42 -8.45 0.64
CA ILE A 195 19.36 -6.98 0.63
C ILE A 195 20.39 -6.41 -0.34
N GLY A 196 21.62 -6.95 -0.35
CA GLY A 196 22.66 -6.53 -1.28
C GLY A 196 22.27 -6.72 -2.74
N ARG A 197 21.66 -7.88 -3.09
CA ARG A 197 21.12 -8.15 -4.43
C ARG A 197 20.03 -7.14 -4.80
N LEU A 198 19.05 -6.95 -3.92
CA LEU A 198 17.95 -5.99 -4.14
C LEU A 198 18.46 -4.55 -4.33
N ARG A 199 19.42 -4.09 -3.52
CA ARG A 199 20.04 -2.75 -3.67
C ARG A 199 20.75 -2.59 -5.02
N ARG A 200 21.39 -3.65 -5.52
CA ARG A 200 22.06 -3.66 -6.83
C ARG A 200 21.12 -3.93 -8.01
N LYS A 201 19.83 -4.20 -7.73
CA LYS A 201 18.83 -4.63 -8.72
C LYS A 201 19.18 -5.95 -9.42
N ASP A 202 19.97 -6.78 -8.74
CA ASP A 202 20.27 -8.14 -9.19
C ASP A 202 19.01 -9.00 -9.13
N ALA A 203 18.98 -10.08 -9.92
CA ALA A 203 17.95 -11.09 -9.80
C ALA A 203 17.99 -11.77 -8.41
N LEU A 204 16.81 -12.10 -7.88
CA LEU A 204 16.63 -12.77 -6.60
C LEU A 204 15.69 -13.99 -6.75
N SER A 205 16.19 -15.18 -6.42
CA SER A 205 15.36 -16.40 -6.34
C SER A 205 14.82 -16.61 -4.93
N VAL A 206 13.49 -16.56 -4.79
CA VAL A 206 12.77 -16.76 -3.52
C VAL A 206 12.01 -18.07 -3.54
N VAL A 207 12.24 -18.92 -2.53
CA VAL A 207 11.42 -20.12 -2.28
C VAL A 207 10.59 -19.92 -1.02
N VAL A 208 9.30 -20.24 -1.08
CA VAL A 208 8.42 -20.26 0.09
C VAL A 208 8.06 -21.71 0.43
N LEU A 209 8.31 -22.11 1.68
CA LEU A 209 7.95 -23.40 2.23
C LEU A 209 7.12 -23.21 3.49
N GLY A 210 5.84 -23.58 3.43
CA GLY A 210 4.95 -23.45 4.57
C GLY A 210 3.68 -24.29 4.45
N ASP A 211 2.68 -23.89 5.23
CA ASP A 211 1.38 -24.57 5.33
C ASP A 211 0.29 -23.98 4.40
N SER A 212 -0.99 -24.10 4.79
CA SER A 212 -2.12 -23.60 4.01
C SER A 212 -2.15 -22.08 3.87
N ILE A 213 -1.65 -21.34 4.85
CA ILE A 213 -1.56 -19.87 4.78
C ILE A 213 -0.61 -19.49 3.64
N SER A 214 0.51 -20.21 3.54
CA SER A 214 1.53 -20.00 2.51
C SER A 214 1.14 -20.57 1.14
N THR A 215 0.19 -21.52 1.10
CA THR A 215 -0.48 -21.93 -0.15
C THR A 215 -1.39 -20.81 -0.70
N GLY A 216 -1.82 -19.90 0.18
CA GLY A 216 -2.67 -18.76 -0.19
C GLY A 216 -4.15 -18.92 0.15
N CYS A 217 -4.51 -19.91 0.97
CA CYS A 217 -5.90 -20.15 1.32
C CYS A 217 -6.60 -18.90 1.85
N ASN A 218 -7.78 -18.62 1.29
CA ASN A 218 -8.65 -17.48 1.60
C ASN A 218 -8.13 -16.07 1.21
N ALA A 219 -7.05 -15.99 0.43
CA ALA A 219 -6.85 -14.84 -0.46
C ALA A 219 -7.94 -14.88 -1.56
N SER A 220 -8.51 -13.72 -1.92
CA SER A 220 -9.60 -13.65 -2.89
C SER A 220 -9.18 -14.18 -4.26
N GLY A 221 -7.94 -13.93 -4.70
CA GLY A 221 -7.38 -14.48 -5.94
C GLY A 221 -7.17 -16.00 -5.91
N TRP A 222 -6.81 -16.57 -4.75
CA TRP A 222 -6.72 -18.03 -4.60
C TRP A 222 -8.09 -18.70 -4.70
N ALA A 223 -9.13 -18.03 -4.21
CA ALA A 223 -10.51 -18.51 -4.26
C ALA A 223 -11.29 -18.03 -5.51
N ASP A 224 -10.61 -17.45 -6.50
CA ASP A 224 -11.21 -16.94 -7.76
C ASP A 224 -12.38 -15.95 -7.54
N GLY A 225 -12.25 -15.07 -6.54
CA GLY A 225 -13.22 -14.03 -6.23
C GLY A 225 -12.64 -12.63 -6.36
N ALA A 226 -13.44 -11.67 -6.83
CA ALA A 226 -13.05 -10.26 -6.84
C ALA A 226 -12.67 -9.78 -5.42
N PRO A 227 -11.63 -8.94 -5.25
CA PRO A 227 -10.88 -8.24 -6.30
C PRO A 227 -9.76 -9.08 -6.94
N PHE A 228 -9.70 -10.38 -6.66
CA PHE A 228 -8.70 -11.34 -7.15
C PHE A 228 -7.30 -11.11 -6.57
N GLN A 229 -7.21 -10.53 -5.36
CA GLN A 229 -5.94 -10.22 -4.73
C GLN A 229 -5.08 -11.49 -4.57
N PRO A 230 -3.81 -11.47 -5.01
CA PRO A 230 -2.89 -12.58 -4.78
C PRO A 230 -2.66 -12.84 -3.29
N ALA A 231 -2.18 -14.04 -2.97
CA ALA A 231 -1.74 -14.37 -1.63
C ALA A 231 -0.41 -13.68 -1.29
N TYR A 232 -0.02 -13.75 -0.02
CA TYR A 232 1.13 -13.00 0.49
C TYR A 232 2.47 -13.33 -0.22
N PRO A 233 2.76 -14.57 -0.69
CA PRO A 233 4.00 -14.86 -1.43
C PRO A 233 4.09 -14.08 -2.73
N GLU A 234 3.00 -14.05 -3.50
CA GLU A 234 2.92 -13.34 -4.77
C GLU A 234 2.88 -11.82 -4.54
N LEU A 235 2.21 -11.35 -3.48
CA LEU A 235 2.28 -9.93 -3.08
C LEU A 235 3.71 -9.51 -2.72
N LEU A 236 4.45 -10.35 -1.99
CA LEU A 236 5.86 -10.09 -1.68
C LEU A 236 6.69 -9.98 -2.97
N GLN A 237 6.53 -10.91 -3.91
CA GLN A 237 7.20 -10.85 -5.21
C GLN A 237 6.91 -9.51 -5.92
N LEU A 238 5.63 -9.13 -6.03
CA LEU A 238 5.21 -7.87 -6.64
C LEU A 238 5.84 -6.65 -5.94
N MET A 239 5.88 -6.65 -4.61
CA MET A 239 6.46 -5.57 -3.82
C MET A 239 7.98 -5.45 -4.04
N LEU A 240 8.70 -6.57 -4.06
CA LEU A 240 10.14 -6.56 -4.31
C LEU A 240 10.45 -6.08 -5.74
N GLN A 241 9.73 -6.59 -6.74
CA GLN A 241 9.86 -6.13 -8.13
C GLN A 241 9.58 -4.64 -8.26
N ARG A 242 8.52 -4.15 -7.59
CA ARG A 242 8.11 -2.74 -7.67
C ARG A 242 9.10 -1.79 -7.01
N TYR A 243 9.50 -2.07 -5.77
CA TYR A 243 10.25 -1.12 -4.94
C TYR A 243 11.77 -1.29 -5.06
N ALA A 244 12.28 -2.51 -5.26
CA ALA A 244 13.70 -2.70 -5.54
C ALA A 244 14.04 -2.52 -7.04
N GLY A 245 13.09 -2.82 -7.93
CA GLY A 245 13.36 -2.87 -9.38
C GLY A 245 14.19 -4.09 -9.79
N SER A 246 14.25 -5.11 -8.93
CA SER A 246 14.89 -6.41 -9.22
C SER A 246 13.96 -7.34 -9.98
N ASP A 247 14.54 -8.22 -10.80
CA ASP A 247 13.85 -9.43 -11.24
C ASP A 247 13.75 -10.41 -10.06
N VAL A 248 12.55 -10.91 -9.79
CA VAL A 248 12.30 -11.78 -8.63
C VAL A 248 11.52 -12.98 -9.10
N SER A 249 12.12 -14.16 -8.98
CA SER A 249 11.45 -15.43 -9.23
C SER A 249 10.94 -16.03 -7.93
N LEU A 250 9.68 -16.45 -7.92
CA LEU A 250 9.03 -17.07 -6.77
C LEU A 250 8.75 -18.55 -7.05
N THR A 251 9.23 -19.44 -6.18
CA THR A 251 8.85 -20.85 -6.15
C THR A 251 8.10 -21.15 -4.85
N ASN A 252 6.79 -21.34 -4.93
CA ASN A 252 5.98 -21.70 -3.77
C ASN A 252 5.85 -23.24 -3.66
N LEU A 253 6.46 -23.82 -2.63
CA LEU A 253 6.43 -25.25 -2.34
C LEU A 253 5.50 -25.60 -1.16
N SER A 254 4.70 -24.64 -0.71
CA SER A 254 3.81 -24.79 0.44
C SER A 254 2.65 -25.74 0.16
N VAL A 255 2.20 -26.46 1.18
CA VAL A 255 1.06 -27.37 1.08
C VAL A 255 0.17 -27.26 2.31
N GLY A 256 -1.15 -27.17 2.07
CA GLY A 256 -2.15 -27.09 3.12
C GLY A 256 -2.12 -28.27 4.09
N GLY A 257 -2.29 -27.98 5.39
CA GLY A 257 -2.31 -28.98 6.45
C GLY A 257 -0.93 -29.51 6.89
N MET A 258 0.16 -29.05 6.26
CA MET A 258 1.50 -29.49 6.61
C MET A 258 2.06 -28.78 7.84
N SER A 259 2.98 -29.43 8.53
CA SER A 259 3.68 -28.93 9.72
C SER A 259 5.19 -29.17 9.59
N THR A 260 5.97 -28.69 10.57
CA THR A 260 7.44 -28.73 10.49
C THR A 260 8.07 -30.10 10.18
N PRO A 261 7.56 -31.27 10.66
CA PRO A 261 8.15 -32.57 10.27
C PRO A 261 8.04 -32.86 8.78
N TRP A 262 6.96 -32.42 8.13
CA TRP A 262 6.85 -32.55 6.67
C TRP A 262 7.82 -31.59 5.96
N GLY A 263 8.01 -30.38 6.50
CA GLY A 263 8.97 -29.42 5.95
C GLY A 263 10.40 -29.98 5.85
N ILE A 264 10.83 -30.80 6.82
CA ILE A 264 12.14 -31.49 6.76
C ILE A 264 12.25 -32.39 5.52
N THR A 265 11.17 -33.05 5.11
CA THR A 265 11.17 -33.92 3.91
C THR A 265 11.29 -33.14 2.60
N MET A 266 11.13 -31.82 2.64
CA MET A 266 11.16 -30.94 1.46
C MET A 266 12.52 -30.28 1.22
N VAL A 267 13.50 -30.50 2.09
CA VAL A 267 14.86 -29.91 2.01
C VAL A 267 15.47 -30.05 0.62
N ASP A 268 15.50 -31.27 0.06
CA ASP A 268 16.11 -31.52 -1.26
C ASP A 268 15.37 -30.79 -2.38
N LYS A 269 14.04 -30.70 -2.29
CA LYS A 269 13.22 -30.00 -3.29
C LYS A 269 13.39 -28.49 -3.22
N VAL A 270 13.55 -27.93 -2.02
CA VAL A 270 13.89 -26.51 -1.83
C VAL A 270 15.28 -26.22 -2.39
N ALA A 271 16.28 -27.04 -2.04
CA ALA A 271 17.65 -26.86 -2.51
C ALA A 271 17.77 -26.99 -4.05
N ALA A 272 16.99 -27.89 -4.66
CA ALA A 272 16.94 -28.06 -6.11
C ALA A 272 16.45 -26.82 -6.87
N ALA A 273 15.72 -25.92 -6.22
CA ALA A 273 15.30 -24.63 -6.80
C ALA A 273 16.40 -23.55 -6.74
N THR A 274 17.57 -23.88 -6.18
CA THR A 274 18.74 -22.98 -6.02
C THR A 274 18.36 -21.59 -5.49
N PRO A 275 17.72 -21.50 -4.30
CA PRO A 275 17.26 -20.22 -3.75
C PRO A 275 18.41 -19.31 -3.32
N ASP A 276 18.21 -18.00 -3.47
CA ASP A 276 18.97 -16.98 -2.73
C ASP A 276 18.35 -16.74 -1.35
N LEU A 277 17.01 -16.81 -1.27
CA LEU A 277 16.23 -16.59 -0.06
C LEU A 277 15.16 -17.67 0.11
N VAL A 278 15.03 -18.21 1.32
CA VAL A 278 13.96 -19.14 1.69
C VAL A 278 13.09 -18.54 2.79
N VAL A 279 11.78 -18.48 2.56
CA VAL A 279 10.78 -18.14 3.59
C VAL A 279 10.23 -19.45 4.17
N ILE A 280 10.50 -19.72 5.45
CA ILE A 280 9.98 -20.88 6.18
C ILE A 280 8.80 -20.42 7.04
N ALA A 281 7.58 -20.87 6.71
CA ALA A 281 6.34 -20.38 7.29
C ALA A 281 5.43 -21.52 7.77
N PHE A 282 5.82 -22.12 8.89
CA PHE A 282 5.05 -23.11 9.65
C PHE A 282 4.70 -22.59 11.05
N GLY A 283 3.77 -23.25 11.72
CA GLY A 283 3.39 -22.92 13.10
C GLY A 283 1.91 -23.10 13.37
N MET A 284 1.04 -22.83 12.40
CA MET A 284 -0.41 -22.92 12.60
C MET A 284 -0.86 -24.36 12.90
N ASN A 285 -0.40 -25.32 12.09
CA ASN A 285 -0.72 -26.74 12.32
C ASN A 285 0.04 -27.31 13.51
N ASP A 286 1.30 -26.91 13.69
CA ASP A 286 2.14 -27.28 14.84
C ASP A 286 1.52 -26.84 16.17
N ALA A 287 0.77 -25.73 16.20
CA ALA A 287 0.08 -25.23 17.39
C ALA A 287 -1.06 -26.14 17.89
N SER A 288 -1.34 -27.25 17.19
CA SER A 288 -2.24 -28.31 17.67
C SER A 288 -1.62 -29.17 18.79
N GLY A 289 -0.39 -28.87 19.22
CA GLY A 289 0.24 -29.50 20.39
C GLY A 289 1.73 -29.81 20.26
N ARG A 290 2.42 -29.35 19.21
CA ARG A 290 3.86 -29.58 19.06
C ARG A 290 4.64 -28.75 20.10
N PRO A 291 5.56 -29.37 20.86
CA PRO A 291 6.46 -28.65 21.75
C PRO A 291 7.33 -27.61 21.01
N ALA A 292 7.60 -26.48 21.65
CA ALA A 292 8.36 -25.39 21.03
C ALA A 292 9.84 -25.72 20.76
N ASP A 293 10.44 -26.58 21.58
CA ASP A 293 11.79 -27.11 21.36
C ASP A 293 11.84 -28.03 20.14
N GLU A 294 10.84 -28.90 19.97
CA GLU A 294 10.71 -29.73 18.77
C GLU A 294 10.48 -28.89 17.52
N PHE A 295 9.61 -27.88 17.59
CA PHE A 295 9.39 -26.93 16.50
C PHE A 295 10.67 -26.18 16.09
N GLN A 296 11.46 -25.72 17.08
CA GLN A 296 12.76 -25.09 16.85
C GLN A 296 13.74 -26.07 16.20
N ALA A 297 13.83 -27.30 16.70
CA ALA A 297 14.74 -28.32 16.19
C ALA A 297 14.40 -28.69 14.74
N ASN A 298 13.11 -28.84 14.41
CA ASN A 298 12.67 -29.12 13.05
C ASN A 298 13.01 -27.96 12.10
N THR A 299 12.84 -26.72 12.56
CA THR A 299 13.19 -25.52 11.78
C THR A 299 14.69 -25.44 11.53
N GLN A 300 15.50 -25.69 12.57
CA GLN A 300 16.96 -25.75 12.43
C GLN A 300 17.40 -26.85 11.46
N ALA A 301 16.78 -28.04 11.51
CA ALA A 301 17.08 -29.13 10.60
C ALA A 301 16.79 -28.77 9.12
N MET A 302 15.72 -28.03 8.84
CA MET A 302 15.46 -27.51 7.49
C MET A 302 16.55 -26.52 7.05
N ILE A 303 16.92 -25.57 7.91
CA ILE A 303 17.97 -24.57 7.63
C ILE A 303 19.30 -25.28 7.33
N ASP A 304 19.72 -26.20 8.17
CA ASP A 304 20.99 -26.93 8.04
C ASP A 304 21.00 -27.81 6.78
N GLY A 305 19.90 -28.52 6.54
CA GLY A 305 19.74 -29.37 5.36
C GLY A 305 19.83 -28.56 4.06
N ILE A 306 19.14 -27.42 3.98
CA ILE A 306 19.17 -26.56 2.80
C ILE A 306 20.56 -25.93 2.63
N ARG A 307 21.18 -25.42 3.71
CA ARG A 307 22.54 -24.82 3.66
C ARG A 307 23.63 -25.82 3.27
N SER A 308 23.45 -27.11 3.57
CA SER A 308 24.39 -28.15 3.16
C SER A 308 24.51 -28.27 1.63
N GLN A 309 23.47 -27.85 0.90
CA GLN A 309 23.38 -27.89 -0.57
C GLN A 309 23.47 -26.49 -1.20
N CYS A 310 23.02 -25.45 -0.49
CA CYS A 310 23.05 -24.05 -0.91
C CYS A 310 23.73 -23.20 0.19
N PRO A 311 25.08 -23.14 0.26
CA PRO A 311 25.79 -22.55 1.40
C PRO A 311 25.52 -21.05 1.64
N ASP A 312 25.17 -20.33 0.59
CA ASP A 312 25.00 -18.87 0.59
C ASP A 312 23.54 -18.41 0.79
N VAL A 313 22.61 -19.35 0.93
CA VAL A 313 21.17 -19.05 1.08
C VAL A 313 20.86 -18.38 2.42
N GLU A 314 19.97 -17.39 2.38
CA GLU A 314 19.44 -16.71 3.55
C GLU A 314 18.00 -17.12 3.86
N PHE A 315 17.55 -16.87 5.08
CA PHE A 315 16.24 -17.32 5.55
C PHE A 315 15.44 -16.21 6.21
N ILE A 316 14.14 -16.18 5.93
CA ILE A 316 13.15 -15.52 6.78
C ILE A 316 12.29 -16.60 7.43
N LEU A 317 12.28 -16.64 8.76
CA LEU A 317 11.43 -17.53 9.54
C LEU A 317 10.17 -16.77 9.96
N VAL A 318 8.99 -17.28 9.59
CA VAL A 318 7.72 -16.62 9.91
C VAL A 318 7.16 -17.19 11.20
N ALA A 319 7.10 -16.36 12.24
CA ALA A 319 6.26 -16.65 13.40
C ALA A 319 4.82 -16.27 13.02
N GLY A 320 3.99 -17.25 12.66
CA GLY A 320 2.68 -17.03 12.02
C GLY A 320 1.63 -16.33 12.89
N MET A 321 0.53 -15.91 12.25
CA MET A 321 -0.65 -15.36 12.91
C MET A 321 -1.23 -16.30 13.96
N LEU A 322 -2.00 -15.72 14.89
CA LEU A 322 -2.82 -16.49 15.83
C LEU A 322 -4.07 -17.03 15.14
N GLY A 323 -4.37 -18.31 15.37
CA GLY A 323 -5.65 -18.89 14.95
C GLY A 323 -6.73 -18.61 15.99
N ASN A 324 -7.99 -18.82 15.60
CA ASN A 324 -9.17 -18.53 16.39
C ASN A 324 -9.04 -19.12 17.80
N ARG A 325 -9.05 -18.22 18.80
CA ARG A 325 -8.87 -18.55 20.23
C ARG A 325 -9.91 -19.55 20.74
N ASP A 326 -11.09 -19.54 20.15
CA ASP A 326 -12.21 -20.37 20.55
C ASP A 326 -12.18 -21.76 19.92
N TRP A 327 -11.24 -22.05 19.03
CA TRP A 327 -11.09 -23.42 18.54
C TRP A 327 -10.32 -24.27 19.56
N THR A 328 -10.92 -25.38 19.99
CA THR A 328 -10.36 -26.26 21.04
C THR A 328 -9.04 -26.95 20.69
N VAL A 329 -8.75 -27.16 19.40
CA VAL A 329 -7.55 -27.88 18.95
C VAL A 329 -6.30 -27.01 19.11
N LEU A 330 -6.38 -25.70 18.82
CA LEU A 330 -5.24 -24.80 18.91
C LEU A 330 -4.88 -24.48 20.36
N LYS A 331 -3.59 -24.60 20.66
CA LYS A 331 -2.96 -24.22 21.93
C LYS A 331 -2.36 -22.83 21.79
N GLN A 332 -3.12 -21.83 22.25
CA GLN A 332 -2.79 -20.41 22.04
C GLN A 332 -1.44 -20.02 22.67
N GLU A 333 -1.06 -20.69 23.76
CA GLU A 333 0.22 -20.54 24.44
C GLU A 333 1.43 -20.93 23.59
N LEU A 334 1.26 -21.75 22.53
CA LEU A 334 2.37 -22.21 21.69
C LEU A 334 2.83 -21.16 20.69
N PHE A 335 1.95 -20.30 20.17
CA PHE A 335 2.35 -19.27 19.19
C PHE A 335 3.45 -18.32 19.70
N PRO A 336 3.36 -17.71 20.90
CA PRO A 336 4.45 -16.90 21.44
C PRO A 336 5.70 -17.75 21.74
N GLN A 337 5.55 -19.02 22.14
CA GLN A 337 6.69 -19.92 22.37
C GLN A 337 7.42 -20.25 21.07
N PHE A 338 6.69 -20.50 19.97
CA PHE A 338 7.25 -20.72 18.64
C PHE A 338 7.97 -19.47 18.14
N ARG A 339 7.38 -18.28 18.26
CA ARG A 339 8.06 -17.01 17.96
C ARG A 339 9.38 -16.90 18.72
N ASP A 340 9.37 -17.15 20.03
CA ASP A 340 10.57 -17.07 20.85
C ASP A 340 11.61 -18.12 20.43
N ALA A 341 11.17 -19.32 20.04
CA ALA A 341 12.04 -20.37 19.52
C ALA A 341 12.70 -19.98 18.18
N LEU A 342 11.95 -19.38 17.25
CA LEU A 342 12.49 -18.85 15.99
C LEU A 342 13.46 -17.69 16.25
N ASN A 343 13.18 -16.82 17.22
CA ASN A 343 14.09 -15.73 17.60
C ASN A 343 15.44 -16.24 18.11
N ARG A 344 15.52 -17.43 18.73
CA ARG A 344 16.80 -18.05 19.13
C ARG A 344 17.65 -18.49 17.94
N LEU A 345 17.06 -18.62 16.75
CA LEU A 345 17.78 -18.98 15.52
C LEU A 345 18.31 -17.76 14.74
N ARG A 346 17.99 -16.54 15.19
CA ARG A 346 18.41 -15.30 14.53
C ARG A 346 19.93 -15.14 14.55
N GLN A 347 20.47 -14.79 13.40
CA GLN A 347 21.87 -14.45 13.16
C GLN A 347 21.97 -13.82 11.76
N PRO A 348 23.10 -13.22 11.35
CA PRO A 348 23.28 -12.78 9.97
C PRO A 348 22.94 -13.90 8.97
N GLY A 349 22.05 -13.59 8.03
CA GLY A 349 21.47 -14.52 7.06
C GLY A 349 20.23 -15.29 7.54
N ILE A 350 19.73 -15.05 8.77
CA ILE A 350 18.46 -15.57 9.29
C ILE A 350 17.71 -14.46 10.03
N ALA A 351 16.62 -13.98 9.42
CA ALA A 351 15.69 -13.02 10.01
C ALA A 351 14.39 -13.71 10.47
N VAL A 352 13.63 -13.04 11.35
CA VAL A 352 12.32 -13.50 11.81
C VAL A 352 11.26 -12.45 11.47
N ALA A 353 10.19 -12.89 10.80
CA ALA A 353 8.98 -12.11 10.59
C ALA A 353 7.97 -12.44 11.70
N ASP A 354 7.80 -11.52 12.64
CA ASP A 354 7.00 -11.73 13.86
C ASP A 354 5.51 -11.38 13.67
N LEU A 355 4.79 -12.21 12.92
CA LEU A 355 3.34 -12.05 12.76
C LEU A 355 2.59 -12.44 14.03
N THR A 356 3.16 -13.27 14.91
CA THR A 356 2.59 -13.58 16.23
C THR A 356 2.34 -12.30 17.03
N SER A 357 3.35 -11.44 17.20
CA SER A 357 3.20 -10.20 17.97
C SER A 357 2.27 -9.20 17.26
N VAL A 358 2.33 -9.11 15.93
CA VAL A 358 1.40 -8.31 15.11
C VAL A 358 -0.05 -8.74 15.35
N TRP A 359 -0.34 -10.05 15.29
CA TRP A 359 -1.69 -10.57 15.49
C TRP A 359 -2.18 -10.45 16.92
N THR A 360 -1.30 -10.62 17.92
CA THR A 360 -1.63 -10.33 19.32
C THR A 360 -2.12 -8.89 19.47
N ALA A 361 -1.39 -7.93 18.91
CA ALA A 361 -1.75 -6.52 18.96
C ALA A 361 -3.06 -6.21 18.21
N PHE A 362 -3.35 -6.93 17.13
CA PHE A 362 -4.64 -6.85 16.43
C PHE A 362 -5.78 -7.40 17.28
N LEU A 363 -5.60 -8.54 17.93
CA LEU A 363 -6.63 -9.24 18.69
C LEU A 363 -6.94 -8.61 20.06
N GLU A 364 -6.15 -7.62 20.49
CA GLU A 364 -6.53 -6.66 21.54
C GLU A 364 -7.57 -5.65 21.06
N ARG A 365 -7.72 -5.49 19.73
CA ARG A 365 -8.47 -4.40 19.11
C ARG A 365 -9.59 -4.88 18.20
N LYS A 366 -9.46 -6.08 17.66
CA LYS A 366 -10.34 -6.70 16.68
C LYS A 366 -10.72 -8.10 17.13
N ARG A 367 -11.73 -8.65 16.48
CA ARG A 367 -12.22 -10.01 16.72
C ARG A 367 -11.62 -10.94 15.66
N ASP A 368 -11.53 -12.23 15.96
CA ASP A 368 -10.93 -13.23 15.06
C ASP A 368 -11.55 -13.21 13.65
N PHE A 369 -12.87 -13.06 13.56
CA PHE A 369 -13.61 -13.02 12.30
C PHE A 369 -13.51 -11.69 11.54
N ASP A 370 -12.90 -10.65 12.10
CA ASP A 370 -12.55 -9.44 11.33
C ASP A 370 -11.26 -9.68 10.50
N LEU A 371 -10.41 -10.60 10.94
CA LEU A 371 -9.06 -10.85 10.43
C LEU A 371 -8.93 -12.16 9.64
N THR A 372 -9.78 -13.14 9.95
CA THR A 372 -9.74 -14.46 9.31
C THR A 372 -10.63 -14.50 8.06
N GLY A 373 -10.16 -15.17 7.02
CA GLY A 373 -10.91 -15.43 5.78
C GLY A 373 -11.74 -16.71 5.83
N ASN A 374 -11.65 -17.49 6.91
CA ASN A 374 -12.41 -18.74 7.09
C ASN A 374 -13.02 -18.91 8.48
N GLY A 375 -12.88 -17.92 9.36
CA GLY A 375 -13.33 -18.00 10.75
C GLY A 375 -12.42 -18.77 11.70
N VAL A 376 -11.36 -19.42 11.19
CA VAL A 376 -10.57 -20.40 11.96
C VAL A 376 -9.10 -20.01 12.03
N ASN A 377 -8.38 -19.97 10.90
CA ASN A 377 -6.92 -19.93 10.92
C ASN A 377 -6.26 -19.35 9.66
N HIS A 378 -7.03 -19.02 8.63
CA HIS A 378 -6.49 -18.39 7.43
C HIS A 378 -6.76 -16.89 7.46
N PRO A 379 -5.81 -16.04 7.09
CA PRO A 379 -6.04 -14.61 6.99
C PRO A 379 -7.01 -14.31 5.83
N ASN A 380 -7.71 -13.18 5.91
CA ASN A 380 -8.38 -12.60 4.75
C ASN A 380 -7.40 -11.77 3.91
N ASP A 381 -7.90 -11.09 2.87
CA ASP A 381 -7.08 -10.24 1.99
C ASP A 381 -6.27 -9.19 2.76
N PHE A 382 -6.85 -8.53 3.78
CA PHE A 382 -6.12 -7.58 4.61
C PHE A 382 -4.97 -8.26 5.37
N GLY A 383 -5.22 -9.45 5.92
CA GLY A 383 -4.20 -10.24 6.59
C GLY A 383 -3.08 -10.71 5.65
N HIS A 384 -3.40 -11.13 4.42
CA HIS A 384 -2.39 -11.46 3.41
C HIS A 384 -1.50 -10.26 3.05
N ARG A 385 -2.08 -9.06 2.96
CA ARG A 385 -1.30 -7.83 2.77
C ARG A 385 -0.38 -7.56 3.96
N VAL A 386 -0.86 -7.73 5.19
CA VAL A 386 -0.03 -7.55 6.40
C VAL A 386 1.17 -8.50 6.40
N TYR A 387 0.98 -9.78 6.04
CA TYR A 387 2.09 -10.74 5.87
C TYR A 387 3.14 -10.24 4.88
N ALA A 388 2.69 -9.86 3.67
CA ALA A 388 3.59 -9.37 2.63
C ALA A 388 4.31 -8.09 3.06
N GLN A 389 3.61 -7.17 3.74
CA GLN A 389 4.17 -5.92 4.24
C GLN A 389 5.24 -6.13 5.30
N VAL A 390 5.04 -7.09 6.22
CA VAL A 390 6.05 -7.43 7.22
C VAL A 390 7.29 -8.01 6.56
N LEU A 391 7.12 -8.97 5.66
CA LEU A 391 8.22 -9.60 4.93
C LEU A 391 9.02 -8.59 4.10
N ALA A 392 8.33 -7.73 3.36
CA ALA A 392 8.95 -6.71 2.54
C ALA A 392 9.72 -5.68 3.38
N THR A 393 9.26 -5.36 4.59
CA THR A 393 9.99 -4.45 5.51
C THR A 393 11.35 -5.01 5.94
N LEU A 394 11.51 -6.34 5.99
CA LEU A 394 12.79 -6.96 6.30
C LEU A 394 13.78 -6.94 5.13
N LEU A 395 13.32 -6.68 3.90
CA LEU A 395 14.09 -6.82 2.66
C LEU A 395 14.34 -5.49 1.95
N LEU A 396 13.36 -4.59 1.98
CA LEU A 396 13.38 -3.33 1.24
C LEU A 396 14.03 -2.23 2.07
N HIS A 397 15.07 -1.64 1.51
CA HIS A 397 15.74 -0.49 2.11
C HIS A 397 14.77 0.69 2.26
N PRO A 398 14.86 1.52 3.32
CA PRO A 398 14.04 2.74 3.45
C PRO A 398 14.10 3.67 2.23
N ASP A 399 15.23 3.72 1.52
CA ASP A 399 15.40 4.55 0.32
C ASP A 399 14.70 3.99 -0.95
N SER A 400 14.10 2.80 -0.88
CA SER A 400 13.42 2.14 -2.01
C SER A 400 12.06 2.76 -2.38
N GLY A 401 11.57 3.72 -1.59
CA GLY A 401 10.21 4.24 -1.70
C GLY A 401 9.14 3.31 -1.08
N TYR A 402 9.56 2.20 -0.46
CA TYR A 402 8.69 1.33 0.32
C TYR A 402 8.53 1.87 1.74
N GLY A 403 7.30 2.05 2.19
CA GLY A 403 7.04 2.70 3.48
C GLY A 403 7.33 4.21 3.49
N THR A 404 7.82 4.77 2.38
CA THR A 404 7.66 6.20 2.15
C THR A 404 6.19 6.40 1.84
N VAL A 405 5.51 7.07 2.76
CA VAL A 405 4.15 7.53 2.54
C VAL A 405 4.21 8.38 1.26
N ALA A 406 3.71 7.87 0.14
CA ALA A 406 3.03 8.78 -0.77
C ALA A 406 1.94 9.36 0.11
N GLU A 407 2.10 10.61 0.55
CA GLU A 407 1.07 11.31 1.33
C GLU A 407 -0.14 11.54 0.41
N THR A 408 -0.85 10.45 0.13
CA THR A 408 -2.28 10.45 -0.11
C THR A 408 -2.92 11.05 1.14
N GLU A 409 -3.23 12.33 0.97
CA GLU A 409 -4.33 13.04 1.59
C GLU A 409 -4.23 13.30 3.10
N GLN A 410 -4.07 14.59 3.41
CA GLN A 410 -4.51 15.25 4.64
C GLN A 410 -3.81 14.85 5.95
N ALA A 411 -2.55 15.21 6.11
CA ALA A 411 -1.98 15.50 7.43
C ALA A 411 -1.22 16.83 7.40
N GLY A 412 -1.84 17.89 7.93
CA GLY A 412 -1.17 19.19 8.10
C GLY A 412 -1.96 20.43 7.68
N ARG A 413 -3.29 20.47 7.82
CA ARG A 413 -3.96 21.77 8.03
C ARG A 413 -3.73 22.18 9.48
N THR A 414 -2.56 22.71 9.79
CA THR A 414 -2.41 23.70 10.85
C THR A 414 -2.27 25.05 10.17
N ASP A 415 -2.93 26.06 10.72
CA ASP A 415 -2.90 27.46 10.26
C ASP A 415 -1.51 28.12 10.37
N GLU A 416 -0.44 27.32 10.53
CA GLU A 416 0.92 27.76 10.86
C GLU A 416 1.91 27.63 9.69
N GLN A 417 1.65 26.78 8.68
CA GLN A 417 2.56 26.65 7.53
C GLN A 417 2.39 27.81 6.52
N PRO A 418 3.50 28.35 5.97
CA PRO A 418 3.42 29.36 4.92
C PRO A 418 2.71 28.80 3.69
N ALA A 419 1.76 29.56 3.18
CA ALA A 419 0.94 29.25 2.02
C ALA A 419 1.56 29.73 0.71
N VAL A 420 1.55 28.85 -0.28
CA VAL A 420 1.98 29.11 -1.66
C VAL A 420 0.78 28.95 -2.57
N LEU A 421 0.40 30.02 -3.27
CA LEU A 421 -0.71 30.02 -4.23
C LEU A 421 -0.18 29.86 -5.66
N LEU A 422 -0.58 28.78 -6.34
CA LEU A 422 -0.25 28.52 -7.74
C LEU A 422 -1.41 28.96 -8.63
N ILE A 423 -1.17 29.94 -9.49
CA ILE A 423 -2.14 30.44 -10.47
C ILE A 423 -1.58 30.23 -11.87
N GLY A 424 -2.39 29.66 -12.76
CA GLY A 424 -2.06 29.65 -14.17
C GLY A 424 -2.91 28.73 -15.03
N ASP A 425 -2.45 28.53 -16.26
CA ASP A 425 -3.17 27.79 -17.28
C ASP A 425 -3.23 26.26 -17.03
N SER A 426 -3.64 25.48 -18.03
CA SER A 426 -3.79 24.03 -17.90
C SER A 426 -2.46 23.32 -17.57
N ILE A 427 -1.31 23.90 -17.92
CA ILE A 427 -0.02 23.32 -17.58
C ILE A 427 0.18 23.36 -16.06
N ARG A 428 -0.20 24.47 -15.41
CA ARG A 428 -0.14 24.59 -13.94
C ARG A 428 -0.96 23.52 -13.25
N LEU A 429 -2.15 23.21 -13.75
CA LEU A 429 -2.99 22.15 -13.19
C LEU A 429 -2.29 20.79 -13.26
N SER A 430 -1.55 20.52 -14.33
CA SER A 430 -0.91 19.21 -14.56
C SER A 430 0.21 18.87 -13.57
N TYR A 431 0.98 19.86 -13.10
CA TYR A 431 2.10 19.65 -12.16
C TYR A 431 1.76 20.02 -10.71
N THR A 432 0.58 20.61 -10.45
CA THR A 432 0.19 21.10 -9.11
C THR A 432 0.33 20.01 -8.06
N GLU A 433 -0.10 18.78 -8.36
CA GLU A 433 -0.02 17.68 -7.40
C GLU A 433 1.43 17.31 -7.07
N GLY A 434 2.30 17.24 -8.08
CA GLY A 434 3.73 17.02 -7.85
C GLY A 434 4.36 18.12 -6.99
N VAL A 435 3.99 19.40 -7.22
CA VAL A 435 4.47 20.51 -6.39
C VAL A 435 3.97 20.36 -4.95
N ARG A 436 2.71 19.99 -4.76
CA ARG A 436 2.12 19.70 -3.44
C ARG A 436 2.89 18.58 -2.74
N SER A 437 3.20 17.49 -3.44
CA SER A 437 3.99 16.38 -2.90
C SER A 437 5.39 16.81 -2.49
N HIS A 438 6.10 17.59 -3.32
CA HIS A 438 7.47 18.03 -2.99
C HIS A 438 7.56 19.07 -1.88
N LEU A 439 6.49 19.86 -1.65
CA LEU A 439 6.44 20.90 -0.62
C LEU A 439 5.69 20.46 0.64
N ALA A 440 5.27 19.20 0.70
CA ALA A 440 4.55 18.64 1.82
C ALA A 440 5.30 18.85 3.15
N GLY A 441 4.56 19.23 4.19
CA GLY A 441 5.12 19.55 5.50
C GLY A 441 5.87 20.89 5.60
N ARG A 442 6.07 21.62 4.50
CA ARG A 442 6.82 22.90 4.46
C ARG A 442 5.96 24.07 4.02
N PHE A 443 5.19 23.90 2.95
CA PHE A 443 4.26 24.91 2.46
C PHE A 443 2.86 24.34 2.24
N ARG A 444 1.86 25.16 2.56
CA ARG A 444 0.47 24.89 2.17
C ARG A 444 0.26 25.32 0.72
N VAL A 445 0.21 24.36 -0.21
CA VAL A 445 0.00 24.65 -1.65
C VAL A 445 -1.49 24.83 -1.98
N ILE A 446 -1.87 26.04 -2.32
CA ILE A 446 -3.21 26.43 -2.79
C ILE A 446 -3.18 26.52 -4.31
N SER A 447 -4.23 26.03 -4.97
CA SER A 447 -4.32 26.08 -6.43
C SER A 447 -5.81 26.17 -6.81
N PRO A 448 -6.28 27.27 -7.41
CA PRO A 448 -7.67 27.34 -7.87
C PRO A 448 -7.96 26.22 -8.87
N GLY A 449 -9.06 25.49 -8.68
CA GLY A 449 -9.46 24.41 -9.59
C GLY A 449 -9.79 24.91 -11.00
N ALA A 450 -10.15 26.19 -11.14
CA ALA A 450 -10.36 26.83 -12.43
C ALA A 450 -9.04 26.96 -13.22
N ASN A 451 -9.10 26.67 -14.52
CA ASN A 451 -8.03 26.97 -15.46
C ASN A 451 -7.86 28.49 -15.58
N GLY A 452 -6.63 28.97 -15.40
CA GLY A 452 -6.30 30.39 -15.52
C GLY A 452 -6.49 30.93 -16.94
N GLY A 453 -6.30 30.10 -17.96
CA GLY A 453 -6.43 30.49 -19.36
C GLY A 453 -5.47 31.63 -19.75
N ASP A 454 -5.98 32.62 -20.47
CA ASP A 454 -5.22 33.81 -20.86
C ASP A 454 -5.09 34.83 -19.71
N SER A 455 -4.16 35.78 -19.88
CA SER A 455 -3.86 36.80 -18.87
C SER A 455 -5.05 37.70 -18.54
N SER A 456 -5.96 37.91 -19.49
CA SER A 456 -7.20 38.68 -19.29
C SER A 456 -8.13 37.96 -18.32
N ASN A 457 -8.25 36.64 -18.43
CA ASN A 457 -9.02 35.83 -17.50
C ASN A 457 -8.40 35.78 -16.10
N VAL A 458 -7.08 35.68 -16.00
CA VAL A 458 -6.38 35.77 -14.70
C VAL A 458 -6.66 37.11 -14.03
N ARG A 459 -6.50 38.23 -14.75
CA ARG A 459 -6.79 39.57 -14.23
C ARG A 459 -8.21 39.73 -13.73
N ARG A 460 -9.19 39.11 -14.38
CA ARG A 460 -10.61 39.18 -13.98
C ARG A 460 -10.90 38.43 -12.68
N ASN A 461 -10.20 37.33 -12.43
CA ASN A 461 -10.52 36.40 -11.34
C ASN A 461 -9.53 36.45 -10.17
N ILE A 462 -8.41 37.18 -10.30
CA ILE A 462 -7.35 37.23 -9.29
C ILE A 462 -7.88 37.61 -7.91
N ALA A 463 -8.88 38.50 -7.83
CA ALA A 463 -9.52 38.88 -6.57
C ALA A 463 -10.20 37.70 -5.86
N ALA A 464 -10.95 36.88 -6.60
CA ALA A 464 -11.62 35.70 -6.05
C ALA A 464 -10.61 34.62 -5.64
N TRP A 465 -9.50 34.48 -6.36
CA TRP A 465 -8.48 33.46 -6.07
C TRP A 465 -7.60 33.78 -4.85
N ILE A 466 -7.59 35.02 -4.36
CA ILE A 466 -6.80 35.41 -3.18
C ILE A 466 -7.63 35.66 -1.91
N ALA A 467 -8.96 35.79 -2.00
CA ALA A 467 -9.81 36.43 -1.00
C ALA A 467 -9.69 35.84 0.42
N ASP A 468 -9.53 34.52 0.55
CA ASP A 468 -9.59 33.82 1.84
C ASP A 468 -8.29 33.10 2.25
N GLU A 469 -7.26 33.17 1.40
CA GLU A 469 -6.15 32.20 1.48
C GLU A 469 -4.86 32.75 2.09
N LYS A 470 -4.72 34.09 2.18
CA LYS A 470 -3.56 34.83 2.74
C LYS A 470 -2.19 34.19 2.40
N PRO A 471 -1.86 33.97 1.11
CA PRO A 471 -0.61 33.33 0.74
C PRO A 471 0.61 34.20 1.07
N GLN A 472 1.74 33.57 1.40
CA GLN A 472 3.03 34.24 1.54
C GLN A 472 3.76 34.32 0.20
N ILE A 473 3.49 33.37 -0.72
CA ILE A 473 4.08 33.34 -2.06
C ILE A 473 2.99 33.09 -3.10
N ILE A 474 3.01 33.82 -4.20
CA ILE A 474 2.16 33.57 -5.37
C ILE A 474 3.06 33.19 -6.55
N LEU A 475 2.86 32.02 -7.14
CA LEU A 475 3.47 31.66 -8.42
C LEU A 475 2.41 31.86 -9.50
N LEU A 476 2.71 32.71 -10.47
CA LEU A 476 1.77 33.02 -11.54
C LEU A 476 2.38 32.68 -12.91
N ASN A 477 1.66 31.84 -13.65
CA ASN A 477 1.91 31.56 -15.06
C ASN A 477 0.67 31.92 -15.90
N SER A 478 0.85 32.59 -17.04
CA SER A 478 -0.18 32.72 -18.08
C SER A 478 0.50 33.20 -19.35
N GLY A 479 0.23 32.58 -20.50
CA GLY A 479 0.84 32.99 -21.76
C GLY A 479 0.58 32.04 -22.93
N ILE A 480 0.35 30.74 -22.70
CA ILE A 480 0.08 29.80 -23.80
C ILE A 480 -1.26 30.13 -24.46
N HIS A 481 -2.28 30.49 -23.69
CA HIS A 481 -3.58 30.87 -24.25
C HIS A 481 -3.54 32.24 -24.94
N ASP A 482 -2.74 33.19 -24.45
CA ASP A 482 -2.54 34.52 -25.03
C ASP A 482 -1.92 34.42 -26.43
N THR A 483 -0.99 33.47 -26.62
CA THR A 483 -0.28 33.24 -27.89
C THR A 483 -1.10 32.52 -28.97
N LYS A 484 -2.37 32.18 -28.72
CA LYS A 484 -3.26 31.65 -29.78
C LYS A 484 -3.39 32.70 -30.87
N PHE A 485 -2.82 32.43 -32.03
CA PHE A 485 -2.82 33.34 -33.17
C PHE A 485 -3.91 32.96 -34.17
N PHE A 486 -4.78 33.91 -34.48
CA PHE A 486 -5.91 33.74 -35.39
C PHE A 486 -5.56 34.36 -36.76
N PRO A 487 -5.32 33.54 -37.80
CA PRO A 487 -4.83 34.04 -39.09
C PRO A 487 -5.85 34.91 -39.86
N ASP A 488 -7.14 34.68 -39.66
CA ASP A 488 -8.24 35.42 -40.29
C ASP A 488 -8.26 36.90 -39.90
N ARG A 489 -7.92 37.20 -38.64
CA ARG A 489 -7.81 38.55 -38.09
C ARG A 489 -6.38 39.03 -37.87
N ASN A 490 -5.38 38.18 -38.18
CA ASN A 490 -3.95 38.45 -38.00
C ASN A 490 -3.63 38.95 -36.57
N GLN A 491 -4.18 38.29 -35.55
CA GLN A 491 -4.11 38.76 -34.16
C GLN A 491 -3.95 37.61 -33.17
N PHE A 492 -3.20 37.86 -32.09
CA PHE A 492 -3.18 37.00 -30.92
C PHE A 492 -4.47 37.12 -30.09
N GLN A 493 -4.80 36.07 -29.33
CA GLN A 493 -5.93 36.06 -28.39
C GLN A 493 -5.88 37.24 -27.41
N VAL A 494 -4.69 37.51 -26.90
CA VAL A 494 -4.37 38.72 -26.14
C VAL A 494 -3.14 39.31 -26.80
N THR A 495 -3.21 40.56 -27.28
CA THR A 495 -2.06 41.19 -27.96
C THR A 495 -0.87 41.37 -27.01
N PRO A 496 0.38 41.48 -27.51
CA PRO A 496 1.55 41.75 -26.69
C PRO A 496 1.38 42.96 -25.74
N GLU A 497 0.75 44.03 -26.24
CA GLU A 497 0.46 45.24 -25.49
C GLU A 497 -0.55 44.99 -24.37
N GLU A 498 -1.68 44.33 -24.69
CA GLU A 498 -2.70 43.95 -23.70
C GLU A 498 -2.15 42.97 -22.66
N TYR A 499 -1.27 42.06 -23.05
CA TYR A 499 -0.63 41.10 -22.14
C TYR A 499 0.19 41.83 -21.07
N VAL A 500 1.02 42.81 -21.48
CA VAL A 500 1.77 43.65 -20.54
C VAL A 500 0.84 44.49 -19.67
N ASP A 501 -0.24 45.05 -20.23
CA ASP A 501 -1.22 45.81 -19.46
C ASP A 501 -2.02 44.94 -18.47
N ASN A 502 -2.25 43.68 -18.80
CA ASN A 502 -2.83 42.71 -17.88
C ASN A 502 -1.90 42.43 -16.71
N TRP A 503 -0.61 42.23 -16.96
CA TRP A 503 0.40 42.07 -15.91
C TRP A 503 0.52 43.30 -15.00
N LYS A 504 0.48 44.52 -15.56
CA LYS A 504 0.41 45.75 -14.75
C LYS A 504 -0.82 45.75 -13.84
N GLY A 505 -1.99 45.38 -14.37
CA GLY A 505 -3.24 45.31 -13.61
C GLY A 505 -3.19 44.27 -12.49
N ILE A 506 -2.70 43.07 -12.79
CA ILE A 506 -2.53 41.97 -11.82
C ILE A 506 -1.56 42.40 -10.71
N LEU A 507 -0.40 42.95 -11.07
CA LEU A 507 0.60 43.40 -10.10
C LEU A 507 0.05 44.53 -9.20
N SER A 508 -0.62 45.51 -9.79
CA SER A 508 -1.24 46.62 -9.04
C SER A 508 -2.25 46.10 -8.03
N PHE A 509 -3.10 45.15 -8.44
CA PHE A 509 -4.08 44.52 -7.55
C PHE A 509 -3.39 43.75 -6.42
N LEU A 510 -2.43 42.88 -6.73
CA LEU A 510 -1.72 42.09 -5.73
C LEU A 510 -0.99 42.97 -4.71
N LYS A 511 -0.32 44.05 -5.15
CA LYS A 511 0.34 45.01 -4.26
C LYS A 511 -0.63 45.75 -3.32
N GLN A 512 -1.87 45.97 -3.74
CA GLN A 512 -2.90 46.64 -2.92
C GLN A 512 -3.59 45.70 -1.93
N HIS A 513 -3.69 44.41 -2.26
CA HIS A 513 -4.57 43.47 -1.56
C HIS A 513 -3.86 42.31 -0.84
N CYS A 514 -2.54 42.10 -1.05
CA CYS A 514 -1.79 41.09 -0.30
C CYS A 514 -0.31 41.50 -0.13
N THR A 515 0.34 40.94 0.89
CA THR A 515 1.80 41.08 1.12
C THR A 515 2.59 39.90 0.56
N ALA A 516 1.95 39.06 -0.25
CA ALA A 516 2.55 37.87 -0.81
C ALA A 516 3.66 38.25 -1.77
N ARG A 517 4.76 37.50 -1.75
CA ARG A 517 5.80 37.65 -2.76
C ARG A 517 5.36 36.99 -4.06
N LEU A 518 5.38 37.75 -5.14
CA LEU A 518 5.08 37.25 -6.47
C LEU A 518 6.32 36.63 -7.14
N ILE A 519 6.16 35.45 -7.71
CA ILE A 519 7.11 34.78 -8.58
C ILE A 519 6.44 34.58 -9.94
N PHE A 520 7.03 35.12 -10.98
CA PHE A 520 6.61 34.85 -12.35
C PHE A 520 7.18 33.51 -12.81
N VAL A 521 6.33 32.64 -13.37
CA VAL A 521 6.74 31.37 -13.98
C VAL A 521 6.56 31.49 -15.48
N THR A 522 7.64 31.31 -16.26
CA THR A 522 7.57 31.35 -17.73
C THR A 522 6.70 30.23 -18.29
N SER A 523 5.96 30.49 -19.37
CA SER A 523 5.20 29.47 -20.10
C SER A 523 6.13 28.41 -20.69
N THR A 524 5.69 27.15 -20.65
CA THR A 524 6.48 25.99 -21.07
C THR A 524 6.69 25.95 -22.59
N PRO A 525 7.71 25.24 -23.09
CA PRO A 525 7.93 25.07 -24.53
C PRO A 525 6.74 24.35 -25.18
N ILE A 526 6.58 24.56 -26.48
CA ILE A 526 5.69 23.76 -27.31
C ILE A 526 6.48 23.12 -28.46
N ILE A 527 5.97 22.01 -28.99
CA ILE A 527 6.53 21.35 -30.17
C ILE A 527 5.68 21.72 -31.38
N ASP A 528 6.19 22.60 -32.22
CA ASP A 528 5.44 23.25 -33.31
C ASP A 528 4.72 22.24 -34.22
N ASP A 529 5.42 21.22 -34.72
CA ASP A 529 4.83 20.22 -35.62
C ASP A 529 3.69 19.44 -34.97
N ARG A 530 3.86 19.05 -33.70
CA ARG A 530 2.82 18.34 -32.93
C ARG A 530 1.64 19.26 -32.62
N ALA A 531 1.93 20.50 -32.24
CA ALA A 531 0.92 21.49 -31.90
C ALA A 531 0.06 21.86 -33.13
N ALA A 532 0.70 21.99 -34.31
CA ALA A 532 0.04 22.19 -35.59
C ALA A 532 -0.81 20.98 -35.99
N ALA A 533 -0.26 19.77 -35.90
CA ALA A 533 -0.99 18.54 -36.22
C ALA A 533 -2.23 18.35 -35.33
N ALA A 534 -2.09 18.54 -34.02
CA ALA A 534 -3.18 18.36 -33.04
C ALA A 534 -4.26 19.45 -33.10
N ARG A 535 -4.03 20.53 -33.85
CA ARG A 535 -4.94 21.68 -33.99
C ARG A 535 -5.23 22.01 -35.46
N ALA A 536 -5.11 21.05 -36.35
CA ALA A 536 -5.35 21.24 -37.78
C ALA A 536 -6.79 21.67 -38.09
N ASP A 537 -7.74 21.33 -37.22
CA ASP A 537 -9.17 21.68 -37.29
C ASP A 537 -9.52 22.98 -36.55
N ARG A 538 -8.54 23.67 -35.94
CA ARG A 538 -8.76 24.90 -35.16
C ARG A 538 -8.52 26.13 -36.01
N ASP A 539 -9.24 27.18 -35.67
CA ASP A 539 -9.15 28.53 -36.25
C ASP A 539 -7.94 29.34 -35.75
N TYR A 540 -7.18 28.79 -34.80
CA TYR A 540 -5.96 29.39 -34.28
C TYR A 540 -4.75 28.46 -34.36
N ARG A 541 -3.56 29.06 -34.31
CA ARG A 541 -2.27 28.37 -34.26
C ARG A 541 -1.52 28.72 -32.98
N LEU A 542 -0.63 27.84 -32.57
CA LEU A 542 0.35 28.06 -31.51
C LEU A 542 1.74 27.88 -32.11
N SER A 543 2.70 28.68 -31.68
CA SER A 543 4.11 28.52 -32.06
C SER A 543 5.03 28.78 -30.87
N ASN A 544 6.12 28.03 -30.83
CA ASN A 544 7.14 28.16 -29.80
C ASN A 544 7.87 29.51 -29.91
N ALA A 545 7.90 30.11 -31.11
CA ALA A 545 8.34 31.48 -31.32
C ALA A 545 7.46 32.50 -30.56
N ALA A 546 6.14 32.34 -30.61
CA ALA A 546 5.22 33.21 -29.86
C ALA A 546 5.37 33.01 -28.34
N ILE A 547 5.56 31.77 -27.87
CA ILE A 547 5.90 31.49 -26.46
C ILE A 547 7.16 32.24 -26.05
N GLY A 548 8.21 32.21 -26.89
CA GLY A 548 9.45 32.95 -26.67
C GLY A 548 9.21 34.47 -26.55
N GLN A 549 8.42 35.05 -27.45
CA GLN A 549 8.07 36.46 -27.43
C GLN A 549 7.35 36.85 -26.12
N TYR A 550 6.33 36.10 -25.70
CA TYR A 550 5.55 36.43 -24.50
C TYR A 550 6.35 36.20 -23.21
N ASN A 551 7.18 35.14 -23.16
CA ASN A 551 8.12 34.95 -22.06
C ASN A 551 9.11 36.11 -21.95
N GLN A 552 9.64 36.63 -23.06
CA GLN A 552 10.53 37.81 -23.04
C GLN A 552 9.84 39.06 -22.53
N LEU A 553 8.58 39.30 -22.93
CA LEU A 553 7.79 40.44 -22.43
C LEU A 553 7.55 40.32 -20.92
N ALA A 554 7.16 39.13 -20.45
CA ALA A 554 6.89 38.90 -19.05
C ALA A 554 8.16 38.94 -18.17
N THR A 555 9.28 38.38 -18.64
CA THR A 555 10.55 38.44 -17.88
C THR A 555 11.12 39.85 -17.84
N LYS A 556 10.97 40.63 -18.92
CA LYS A 556 11.30 42.07 -18.90
C LYS A 556 10.43 42.83 -17.91
N PHE A 557 9.11 42.65 -17.97
CA PHE A 557 8.19 43.28 -17.02
C PHE A 557 8.51 42.88 -15.57
N ALA A 558 8.83 41.61 -15.33
CA ALA A 558 9.21 41.11 -14.02
C ALA A 558 10.49 41.77 -13.51
N ALA A 559 11.52 41.89 -14.35
CA ALA A 559 12.76 42.57 -14.00
C ALA A 559 12.54 44.06 -13.67
N ASP A 560 11.78 44.78 -14.52
CA ASP A 560 11.45 46.20 -14.31
C ASP A 560 10.61 46.44 -13.03
N SER A 561 9.96 45.39 -12.52
CA SER A 561 9.04 45.43 -11.38
C SER A 561 9.57 44.75 -10.10
N ASP A 562 10.83 44.30 -10.10
CA ASP A 562 11.47 43.53 -9.02
C ASP A 562 10.71 42.24 -8.63
N ILE A 563 10.21 41.53 -9.64
CA ILE A 563 9.53 40.24 -9.51
C ILE A 563 10.53 39.13 -9.83
N THR A 564 10.60 38.13 -8.95
CA THR A 564 11.44 36.95 -9.19
C THR A 564 10.91 36.13 -10.36
N VAL A 565 11.79 35.74 -11.27
CA VAL A 565 11.46 34.82 -12.37
C VAL A 565 11.90 33.39 -12.04
N LEU A 566 11.01 32.44 -12.27
CA LEU A 566 11.28 31.00 -12.34
C LEU A 566 11.13 30.57 -13.80
N ASP A 567 12.27 30.32 -14.45
CA ASP A 567 12.32 29.96 -15.87
C ASP A 567 12.07 28.46 -16.07
N LEU A 568 10.78 28.09 -15.99
CA LEU A 568 10.34 26.72 -16.25
C LEU A 568 10.53 26.32 -17.71
N ASN A 569 10.57 27.29 -18.64
CA ASN A 569 10.83 27.04 -20.05
C ASN A 569 12.24 26.48 -20.24
N ALA A 570 13.23 27.18 -19.69
CA ALA A 570 14.62 26.76 -19.73
C ALA A 570 14.84 25.45 -18.96
N ALA A 571 14.19 25.28 -17.80
CA ALA A 571 14.30 24.05 -17.01
C ALA A 571 13.89 22.79 -17.78
N LEU A 572 12.81 22.86 -18.57
CA LEU A 572 12.38 21.75 -19.42
C LEU A 572 13.29 21.53 -20.62
N ARG A 573 13.79 22.60 -21.25
CA ARG A 573 14.70 22.50 -22.40
C ARG A 573 16.07 21.92 -22.03
N ASN A 574 16.57 22.26 -20.86
CA ASN A 574 17.93 21.96 -20.43
C ASN A 574 17.98 20.74 -19.50
N SER A 575 16.90 19.96 -19.42
CA SER A 575 16.88 18.75 -18.61
C SER A 575 17.66 17.61 -19.29
N ASP A 576 18.03 16.58 -18.52
CA ASP A 576 18.68 15.38 -19.06
C ASP A 576 17.75 14.50 -19.93
N VAL A 577 16.46 14.82 -19.97
CA VAL A 577 15.47 14.15 -20.80
C VAL A 577 15.17 15.02 -22.04
N PRO A 578 15.19 14.45 -23.26
CA PRO A 578 14.84 15.18 -24.47
C PRO A 578 13.45 15.82 -24.41
N LEU A 579 13.33 17.06 -24.88
CA LEU A 579 12.09 17.85 -24.81
C LEU A 579 10.89 17.13 -25.44
N GLU A 580 11.13 16.36 -26.50
CA GLU A 580 10.17 15.55 -27.23
C GLU A 580 9.53 14.43 -26.41
N MET A 581 10.21 14.00 -25.32
CA MET A 581 9.69 13.03 -24.35
C MET A 581 8.97 13.71 -23.17
N LEU A 582 9.19 15.01 -22.97
CA LEU A 582 8.58 15.80 -21.89
C LEU A 582 7.25 16.43 -22.28
N ILE A 583 7.03 16.62 -23.58
CA ILE A 583 5.79 17.18 -24.14
C ILE A 583 5.02 16.07 -24.84
N ALA A 584 3.72 15.99 -24.58
CA ALA A 584 2.81 14.98 -25.10
C ALA A 584 2.60 15.11 -26.62
N ALA A 585 1.84 14.17 -27.18
CA ALA A 585 1.52 14.12 -28.60
C ALA A 585 0.76 15.37 -29.11
N ASP A 586 0.09 16.11 -28.22
CA ASP A 586 -0.62 17.34 -28.58
C ASP A 586 0.30 18.56 -28.75
N GLY A 587 1.60 18.40 -28.47
CA GLY A 587 2.63 19.42 -28.63
C GLY A 587 2.61 20.53 -27.59
N VAL A 588 1.76 20.46 -26.56
CA VAL A 588 1.61 21.53 -25.55
C VAL A 588 1.63 21.00 -24.12
N HIS A 589 0.88 19.93 -23.82
CA HIS A 589 0.78 19.43 -22.45
C HIS A 589 1.97 18.55 -22.08
N LEU A 590 2.31 18.54 -20.79
CA LEU A 590 3.43 17.76 -20.28
C LEU A 590 3.08 16.26 -20.17
N THR A 591 4.04 15.39 -20.49
CA THR A 591 4.02 13.97 -20.10
C THR A 591 4.26 13.82 -18.60
N ASP A 592 4.14 12.62 -18.05
CA ASP A 592 4.39 12.41 -16.61
C ASP A 592 5.83 12.77 -16.21
N SER A 593 6.81 12.50 -17.07
CA SER A 593 8.19 12.97 -16.89
C SER A 593 8.29 14.50 -16.92
N GLY A 594 7.59 15.16 -17.86
CA GLY A 594 7.55 16.63 -17.93
C GLY A 594 6.92 17.25 -16.68
N LYS A 595 5.80 16.69 -16.20
CA LYS A 595 5.12 17.12 -14.96
C LYS A 595 6.04 16.97 -13.75
N SER A 596 6.77 15.85 -13.65
CA SER A 596 7.70 15.58 -12.56
C SER A 596 8.86 16.58 -12.53
N ILE A 597 9.48 16.88 -13.68
CA ILE A 597 10.55 17.88 -13.76
C ILE A 597 10.02 19.26 -13.38
N ALA A 598 8.87 19.67 -13.93
CA ALA A 598 8.27 20.96 -13.61
C ALA A 598 7.95 21.11 -12.11
N ALA A 599 7.36 20.07 -11.52
CA ALA A 599 7.04 20.04 -10.10
C ALA A 599 8.29 20.15 -9.22
N ARG A 600 9.33 19.37 -9.53
CA ARG A 600 10.60 19.38 -8.81
C ARG A 600 11.30 20.73 -8.90
N THR A 601 11.42 21.32 -10.09
CA THR A 601 12.05 22.64 -10.29
C THR A 601 11.34 23.73 -9.48
N ILE A 602 10.01 23.71 -9.47
CA ILE A 602 9.21 24.66 -8.67
C ILE A 602 9.50 24.47 -7.17
N ALA A 603 9.50 23.23 -6.70
CA ALA A 603 9.72 22.95 -5.29
C ALA A 603 11.14 23.29 -4.82
N GLU A 604 12.17 22.93 -5.59
CA GLU A 604 13.57 23.28 -5.32
C GLU A 604 13.74 24.81 -5.21
N ARG A 605 13.08 25.57 -6.09
CA ARG A 605 13.13 27.04 -6.06
C ARG A 605 12.49 27.64 -4.81
N LEU A 606 11.46 26.99 -4.25
CA LEU A 606 10.76 27.47 -3.06
C LEU A 606 11.48 27.03 -1.77
N LEU A 607 11.99 25.81 -1.71
CA LEU A 607 12.72 25.27 -0.56
C LEU A 607 14.12 25.88 -0.41
N GLY A 608 14.81 26.16 -1.51
CA GLY A 608 16.16 26.76 -1.50
C GLY A 608 16.22 28.18 -0.93
N GLN A 609 15.08 28.74 -0.51
CA GLN A 609 14.97 30.09 0.02
C GLN A 609 14.74 30.14 1.54
N GLU A 610 14.53 29.01 2.20
CA GLU A 610 14.60 28.94 3.67
C GLU A 610 16.04 29.08 4.20
N ALA A 611 17.05 29.02 3.32
CA ALA A 611 18.47 29.09 3.67
C ALA A 611 19.10 30.50 3.60
N ARG A 612 18.29 31.58 3.55
CA ARG A 612 18.79 32.97 3.52
C ARG A 612 18.05 33.90 4.47
#